data_AF-V4B392-F1
#
_entry.id   AF-V4B392-F1
#
_cell.length_a   1.000
_cell.length_b   1.000
_cell.length_c   1.000
_cell.angle_alpha   90.00
_cell.angle_beta   90.00
_cell.angle_gamma   90.00
#
_symmetry.space_group_name_H-M   'P 1'
#
loop_
_entity.id
_entity.type
_entity.pdbx_description
1 polymer ?
#
loop_
_entity_poly.entity_id
_entity_poly.type
_entity_poly.pdbx_seq_one_letter_code
_entity_poly.pdbx_strand_id
1 'polypeptide(L)'
;MSPLECLKAEIERVFMNMGNNSYEYFLGMNEILGPIYYTFASDPDTECKEWAEADSFFCFTNLMAEIRDHFIKTLDDSDCGIGYSMNMLMDEIRIRDPILSHRMSEQDLKPQYFAFRWITLMLSQEFPLPDVLRIWDSLFADKLRFDFLIKVCCSMLILLRNDILVNDFPSNMKLLQNFPYTTVEVQKVLAKAVEMVHR
;
A
#
# COMPACT_ATOMS: atom_id res chain seq x y z
N MET A 1 -9.90 16.73 23.74
CA MET A 1 -9.45 15.57 22.96
C MET A 1 -8.76 16.13 21.73
N SER A 2 -7.53 15.73 21.45
CA SER A 2 -6.87 16.16 20.21
C SER A 2 -7.62 15.56 19.00
N PRO A 3 -7.58 16.18 17.81
CA PRO A 3 -8.20 15.62 16.61
C PRO A 3 -7.76 14.17 16.32
N LEU A 4 -6.51 13.84 16.67
CA LEU A 4 -5.94 12.50 16.52
C LEU A 4 -6.52 11.49 17.52
N GLU A 5 -6.83 11.92 18.74
CA GLU A 5 -7.49 11.08 19.76
C GLU A 5 -8.96 10.84 19.42
N CYS A 6 -9.67 11.84 18.87
CA CYS A 6 -11.01 11.67 18.32
C CYS A 6 -11.00 10.67 17.17
N LEU A 7 -10.09 10.85 16.20
CA LEU A 7 -9.92 9.93 15.07
C LEU A 7 -9.65 8.49 15.53
N LYS A 8 -8.79 8.31 16.53
CA LYS A 8 -8.49 6.99 17.10
C LYS A 8 -9.72 6.36 17.77
N ALA A 9 -10.48 7.13 18.55
CA ALA A 9 -11.70 6.66 19.20
C ALA A 9 -12.81 6.33 18.18
N GLU A 10 -12.93 7.09 17.09
CA GLU A 10 -13.86 6.82 15.99
C GLU A 10 -13.46 5.54 15.24
N ILE A 11 -12.17 5.41 14.92
CA ILE A 11 -11.61 4.21 14.30
C ILE A 11 -11.92 2.97 15.16
N GLU A 12 -11.64 3.05 16.47
CA GLU A 12 -11.96 1.98 17.42
C GLU A 12 -13.47 1.68 17.49
N ARG A 13 -14.35 2.69 17.37
CA ARG A 13 -15.81 2.50 17.29
C ARG A 13 -16.26 1.81 16.00
N VAL A 14 -15.77 2.25 14.85
CA VAL A 14 -16.01 1.59 13.55
C VAL A 14 -15.58 0.13 13.63
N PHE A 15 -14.44 -0.15 14.27
CA PHE A 15 -13.97 -1.52 14.52
C PHE A 15 -14.87 -2.32 15.46
N MET A 16 -15.37 -1.72 16.55
CA MET A 16 -16.32 -2.40 17.47
C MET A 16 -17.67 -2.71 16.80
N ASN A 17 -18.14 -1.83 15.90
CA ASN A 17 -19.36 -2.03 15.14
C ASN A 17 -19.25 -3.16 14.09
N MET A 18 -18.03 -3.59 13.73
CA MET A 18 -17.78 -4.75 12.85
C MET A 18 -17.96 -6.11 13.55
N GLY A 19 -18.49 -6.15 14.78
CA GLY A 19 -18.70 -7.35 15.60
C GLY A 19 -19.60 -8.44 14.99
N ASN A 20 -19.08 -9.22 14.04
CA ASN A 20 -19.55 -10.54 13.64
C ASN A 20 -18.36 -11.41 13.21
N ASN A 21 -18.38 -12.69 13.57
CA ASN A 21 -17.32 -13.72 13.51
C ASN A 21 -16.67 -14.02 12.12
N SER A 22 -16.46 -13.03 11.25
CA SER A 22 -15.98 -13.23 9.87
C SER A 22 -14.69 -12.48 9.55
N TYR A 23 -14.30 -11.49 10.36
CA TYR A 23 -13.10 -10.70 10.15
C TYR A 23 -12.30 -10.67 11.45
N GLU A 24 -11.27 -11.51 11.55
CA GLU A 24 -10.24 -11.30 12.56
C GLU A 24 -9.60 -9.94 12.25
N TYR A 25 -9.57 -9.03 13.24
CA TYR A 25 -8.86 -7.77 13.09
C TYR A 25 -7.39 -8.06 12.80
N PHE A 26 -6.96 -7.77 11.58
CA PHE A 26 -5.56 -7.88 11.21
C PHE A 26 -4.83 -6.62 11.63
N LEU A 27 -3.74 -6.80 12.37
CA LEU A 27 -2.82 -5.73 12.75
C LEU A 27 -2.41 -4.95 11.48
N GLY A 28 -2.74 -3.66 11.43
CA GLY A 28 -2.45 -2.77 10.29
C GLY A 28 -3.68 -2.29 9.53
N MET A 29 -4.86 -2.89 9.72
CA MET A 29 -6.11 -2.43 9.07
C MET A 29 -6.50 -0.98 9.41
N ASN A 30 -6.09 -0.49 10.58
CA ASN A 30 -6.29 0.91 10.98
C ASN A 30 -5.57 1.90 10.04
N GLU A 31 -4.48 1.48 9.41
CA GLU A 31 -3.70 2.28 8.46
C GLU A 31 -4.40 2.43 7.11
N ILE A 32 -5.40 1.58 6.84
CA ILE A 32 -6.26 1.68 5.65
C ILE A 32 -7.49 2.52 5.99
N LEU A 33 -8.09 2.31 7.17
CA LEU A 33 -9.26 3.10 7.58
C LEU A 33 -8.93 4.59 7.78
N GLY A 34 -7.74 4.92 8.28
CA GLY A 34 -7.31 6.30 8.54
C GLY A 34 -7.46 7.23 7.31
N PRO A 35 -6.85 6.91 6.16
CA PRO A 35 -7.01 7.71 4.93
C PRO A 35 -8.46 7.81 4.43
N ILE A 36 -9.24 6.73 4.52
CA ILE A 36 -10.66 6.72 4.12
C ILE A 36 -11.44 7.71 4.99
N TYR A 37 -11.34 7.56 6.30
CA TYR A 37 -12.06 8.41 7.24
C TYR A 37 -11.63 9.87 7.13
N TYR A 38 -10.32 10.13 7.03
CA TYR A 38 -9.84 11.49 6.83
C TYR A 38 -10.47 12.14 5.59
N THR A 39 -10.62 11.40 4.50
CA THR A 39 -11.22 11.90 3.26
C THR A 39 -12.66 12.37 3.50
N PHE A 40 -13.50 11.52 4.09
CA PHE A 40 -14.90 11.87 4.36
C PHE A 40 -15.06 12.92 5.47
N ALA A 41 -14.28 12.84 6.54
CA ALA A 41 -14.33 13.81 7.63
C ALA A 41 -13.79 15.20 7.24
N SER A 42 -13.02 15.29 6.16
CA SER A 42 -12.49 16.55 5.61
C SER A 42 -13.35 17.13 4.49
N ASP A 43 -14.51 16.53 4.19
CA ASP A 43 -15.40 16.98 3.11
C ASP A 43 -15.79 18.46 3.28
N PRO A 44 -15.73 19.31 2.24
CA PRO A 44 -16.14 20.71 2.36
C PRO A 44 -17.62 20.89 2.76
N ASP A 45 -18.49 19.93 2.41
CA ASP A 45 -19.89 19.91 2.80
C ASP A 45 -20.06 19.40 4.23
N THR A 46 -20.79 20.17 5.04
CA THR A 46 -21.04 19.82 6.44
C THR A 46 -22.02 18.67 6.58
N GLU A 47 -23.00 18.55 5.67
CA GLU A 47 -23.94 17.43 5.68
C GLU A 47 -23.22 16.12 5.38
N CYS A 48 -22.30 16.11 4.40
CA CYS A 48 -21.48 14.92 4.10
C CYS A 48 -20.58 14.51 5.28
N LYS A 49 -20.00 15.46 6.00
CA LYS A 49 -19.19 15.17 7.20
C LYS A 49 -19.95 14.42 8.29
N GLU A 50 -21.24 14.69 8.46
CA GLU A 50 -22.07 14.00 9.47
C GLU A 50 -22.17 12.49 9.20
N TRP A 51 -22.02 12.08 7.93
CA TRP A 51 -22.07 10.68 7.50
C TRP A 51 -20.70 10.02 7.39
N ALA A 52 -19.61 10.74 7.71
CA ALA A 52 -18.25 10.26 7.49
C ALA A 52 -17.95 8.90 8.15
N GLU A 53 -18.48 8.63 9.35
CA GLU A 53 -18.32 7.33 10.00
C GLU A 53 -18.97 6.20 9.19
N ALA A 54 -20.22 6.39 8.77
CA ALA A 54 -20.99 5.39 8.05
C ALA A 54 -20.40 5.14 6.65
N ASP A 55 -20.05 6.20 5.92
CA ASP A 55 -19.44 6.10 4.59
C ASP A 55 -18.07 5.41 4.67
N SER A 56 -17.27 5.76 5.69
CA SER A 56 -15.99 5.09 5.94
C SER A 56 -16.17 3.61 6.21
N PHE A 57 -17.17 3.23 7.01
CA PHE A 57 -17.45 1.82 7.31
C PHE A 57 -17.76 1.02 6.04
N PHE A 58 -18.63 1.54 5.17
CA PHE A 58 -19.00 0.84 3.93
C PHE A 58 -17.84 0.77 2.94
N CYS A 59 -17.14 1.88 2.70
CA CYS A 59 -15.98 1.92 1.81
C CYS A 59 -14.86 1.00 2.31
N PHE A 60 -14.56 1.05 3.60
CA PHE A 60 -13.57 0.18 4.23
C PHE A 60 -13.95 -1.30 4.11
N THR A 61 -15.19 -1.66 4.42
CA THR A 61 -15.66 -3.05 4.33
C THR A 61 -15.58 -3.58 2.90
N ASN A 62 -15.98 -2.78 1.91
CA ASN A 62 -15.87 -3.16 0.50
C ASN A 62 -14.41 -3.35 0.08
N LEU A 63 -13.53 -2.41 0.43
CA LEU A 63 -12.11 -2.53 0.13
C LEU A 63 -11.48 -3.76 0.79
N MET A 64 -11.77 -3.98 2.08
CA MET A 64 -11.28 -5.13 2.82
C MET A 64 -11.77 -6.45 2.24
N ALA A 65 -13.00 -6.50 1.70
CA ALA A 65 -13.50 -7.70 1.02
C ALA A 65 -12.67 -8.05 -0.23
N GLU A 66 -12.12 -7.05 -0.93
CA GLU A 66 -11.25 -7.25 -2.10
C GLU A 66 -9.82 -7.65 -1.73
N ILE A 67 -9.24 -7.07 -0.67
CA ILE A 67 -7.84 -7.34 -0.27
C ILE A 67 -7.69 -8.41 0.81
N ARG A 68 -8.80 -9.00 1.29
CA ARG A 68 -8.82 -9.99 2.37
C ARG A 68 -7.84 -11.13 2.13
N ASP A 69 -7.74 -11.60 0.90
CA ASP A 69 -6.93 -12.77 0.55
C ASP A 69 -5.42 -12.50 0.77
N HIS A 70 -4.96 -11.25 0.74
CA HIS A 70 -3.60 -10.88 1.13
C HIS A 70 -3.30 -11.09 2.63
N PHE A 71 -4.33 -11.16 3.49
CA PHE A 71 -4.18 -11.33 4.93
C PHE A 71 -4.33 -12.79 5.38
N ILE A 72 -4.78 -13.66 4.48
CA ILE A 72 -4.99 -15.08 4.77
C ILE A 72 -3.70 -15.85 4.46
N LYS A 73 -2.88 -16.11 5.48
CA LYS A 73 -1.61 -16.87 5.36
C LYS A 73 -1.77 -18.26 4.73
N THR A 74 -2.96 -18.87 4.82
CA THR A 74 -3.21 -20.18 4.20
C THR A 74 -3.31 -20.13 2.68
N LEU A 75 -3.28 -18.94 2.06
CA LEU A 75 -3.26 -18.74 0.61
C LEU A 75 -1.85 -18.44 0.07
N ASP A 76 -0.80 -18.44 0.91
CA ASP A 76 0.57 -18.10 0.48
C ASP A 76 1.13 -19.05 -0.61
N ASP A 77 0.62 -20.29 -0.68
CA ASP A 77 0.96 -21.29 -1.71
C ASP A 77 -0.04 -21.31 -2.91
N SER A 78 -0.90 -20.29 -3.04
CA SER A 78 -1.93 -20.20 -4.10
C SER A 78 -1.73 -18.98 -5.02
N ASP A 79 -2.31 -19.02 -6.22
CA ASP A 79 -2.22 -17.98 -7.26
C ASP A 79 -2.93 -16.65 -6.89
N CYS A 80 -3.34 -16.45 -5.63
CA CYS A 80 -4.09 -15.26 -5.18
C CYS A 80 -3.65 -14.70 -3.81
N GLY A 81 -2.57 -15.23 -3.21
CA GLY A 81 -2.07 -14.76 -1.91
C GLY A 81 -1.10 -13.58 -1.99
N ILE A 82 -0.72 -13.03 -0.84
CA ILE A 82 0.32 -11.98 -0.76
C ILE A 82 1.67 -12.46 -1.31
N GLY A 83 1.97 -13.76 -1.17
CA GLY A 83 3.11 -14.40 -1.83
C GLY A 83 3.10 -14.23 -3.35
N TYR A 84 1.94 -14.45 -3.99
CA TYR A 84 1.75 -14.24 -5.43
C TYR A 84 1.99 -12.78 -5.82
N SER A 85 1.39 -11.82 -5.11
CA SER A 85 1.58 -10.38 -5.36
C SER A 85 3.05 -9.93 -5.21
N MET A 86 3.77 -10.48 -4.23
CA MET A 86 5.21 -10.24 -4.08
C MET A 86 6.03 -10.85 -5.22
N ASN A 87 5.66 -12.06 -5.69
CA ASN A 87 6.31 -12.67 -6.84
C ASN A 87 6.07 -11.86 -8.13
N MET A 88 4.84 -11.37 -8.35
CA MET A 88 4.52 -10.47 -9.46
C MET A 88 5.41 -9.22 -9.44
N LEU A 89 5.62 -8.61 -8.27
CA LEU A 89 6.53 -7.47 -8.13
C LEU A 89 7.96 -7.82 -8.57
N MET A 90 8.48 -8.97 -8.11
CA MET A 90 9.82 -9.41 -8.47
C MET A 90 9.95 -9.75 -9.97
N ASP A 91 8.90 -10.30 -10.57
CA ASP A 91 8.85 -10.59 -12.01
C ASP A 91 8.79 -9.30 -12.85
N GLU A 92 8.01 -8.30 -12.44
CA GLU A 92 7.98 -6.98 -13.08
C GLU A 92 9.37 -6.33 -13.07
N ILE A 93 10.10 -6.41 -11.95
CA ILE A 93 11.47 -5.90 -11.86
C ILE A 93 12.42 -6.71 -12.76
N ARG A 94 12.28 -8.04 -12.80
CA ARG A 94 13.10 -8.89 -13.68
C ARG A 94 12.93 -8.52 -15.15
N ILE A 95 11.72 -8.21 -15.58
CA ILE A 95 11.42 -7.83 -16.97
C ILE A 95 11.93 -6.42 -17.28
N ARG A 96 11.71 -5.46 -16.37
CA ARG A 96 11.97 -4.03 -16.64
C ARG A 96 13.39 -3.59 -16.37
N ASP A 97 14.04 -4.18 -15.37
CA ASP A 97 15.42 -3.89 -15.01
C ASP A 97 16.14 -5.17 -14.54
N PRO A 98 16.59 -6.02 -15.49
CA PRO A 98 17.30 -7.26 -15.17
C PRO A 98 18.56 -7.04 -14.32
N ILE A 99 19.23 -5.88 -14.47
CA ILE A 99 20.44 -5.55 -13.71
C ILE A 99 20.09 -5.29 -12.24
N LEU A 100 19.02 -4.52 -12.00
CA LEU A 100 18.51 -4.30 -10.64
C LEU A 100 18.04 -5.61 -10.02
N SER A 101 17.28 -6.41 -10.76
CA SER A 101 16.81 -7.73 -10.34
C SER A 101 17.97 -8.64 -9.91
N HIS A 102 19.02 -8.71 -10.74
CA HIS A 102 20.22 -9.47 -10.43
C HIS A 102 20.88 -8.98 -9.15
N ARG A 103 21.08 -7.66 -9.00
CA ARG A 103 21.67 -7.09 -7.79
C ARG A 103 20.88 -7.41 -6.52
N MET A 104 19.55 -7.30 -6.59
CA MET A 104 18.68 -7.64 -5.47
C MET A 104 18.80 -9.13 -5.11
N SER A 105 18.90 -10.01 -6.11
CA SER A 105 19.12 -11.44 -5.90
C SER A 105 20.49 -11.76 -5.31
N GLU A 106 21.56 -11.09 -5.76
CA GLU A 106 22.92 -11.27 -5.21
C GLU A 106 22.98 -10.94 -3.72
N GLN A 107 22.21 -9.94 -3.29
CA GLN A 107 22.14 -9.52 -1.90
C GLN A 107 21.09 -10.26 -1.07
N ASP A 108 20.36 -11.22 -1.65
CA ASP A 108 19.24 -11.91 -0.99
C ASP A 108 18.18 -10.93 -0.44
N LEU A 109 17.89 -9.86 -1.18
CA LEU A 109 16.84 -8.88 -0.84
C LEU A 109 15.46 -9.46 -1.15
N LYS A 110 14.95 -10.27 -0.20
CA LYS A 110 13.67 -10.94 -0.37
C LYS A 110 12.48 -10.00 -0.15
N PRO A 111 11.44 -10.04 -1.01
CA PRO A 111 10.32 -9.10 -0.97
C PRO A 111 9.53 -9.15 0.35
N GLN A 112 9.48 -10.28 1.06
CA GLN A 112 8.77 -10.37 2.34
C GLN A 112 9.26 -9.37 3.40
N TYR A 113 10.50 -8.87 3.29
CA TYR A 113 11.06 -7.94 4.27
C TYR A 113 10.70 -6.48 4.03
N PHE A 114 10.19 -6.14 2.84
CA PHE A 114 9.84 -4.75 2.47
C PHE A 114 8.47 -4.67 1.78
N ALA A 115 8.23 -5.49 0.75
CA ALA A 115 7.05 -5.42 -0.10
C ALA A 115 5.78 -5.95 0.57
N PHE A 116 5.88 -6.85 1.55
CA PHE A 116 4.72 -7.36 2.28
C PHE A 116 3.87 -6.20 2.83
N ARG A 117 4.52 -5.28 3.56
CA ARG A 117 3.87 -4.11 4.16
C ARG A 117 3.38 -3.13 3.11
N TRP A 118 4.18 -2.91 2.06
CA TRP A 118 3.83 -2.03 0.94
C TRP A 118 2.52 -2.44 0.27
N ILE A 119 2.37 -3.74 -0.03
CA ILE A 119 1.23 -4.27 -0.76
C ILE A 119 0.01 -4.42 0.17
N THR A 120 0.18 -5.03 1.34
CA THR A 120 -0.94 -5.29 2.27
C THR A 120 -1.59 -4.02 2.78
N LEU A 121 -0.82 -2.95 2.97
CA LEU A 121 -1.31 -1.66 3.44
C LEU A 121 -1.49 -0.63 2.32
N MET A 122 -1.40 -1.07 1.05
CA MET A 122 -1.57 -0.19 -0.11
C MET A 122 -0.73 1.11 -0.01
N LEU A 123 0.52 0.95 0.45
CA LEU A 123 1.52 2.01 0.66
C LEU A 123 1.18 3.08 1.70
N SER A 124 0.14 2.90 2.52
CA SER A 124 -0.30 3.93 3.48
C SER A 124 0.73 4.30 4.56
N GLN A 125 1.73 3.43 4.79
CA GLN A 125 2.83 3.69 5.71
C GLN A 125 4.14 4.14 5.03
N GLU A 126 4.23 4.12 3.69
CA GLU A 126 5.45 4.56 2.98
C GLU A 126 5.45 6.06 2.68
N PHE A 127 4.25 6.66 2.65
CA PHE A 127 4.03 8.02 2.19
C PHE A 127 3.25 8.81 3.24
N PRO A 128 3.44 10.14 3.29
CA PRO A 128 2.58 11.00 4.09
C PRO A 128 1.16 10.99 3.53
N LEU A 129 0.16 11.25 4.38
CA LEU A 129 -1.25 11.15 4.04
C LEU A 129 -1.65 11.82 2.69
N PRO A 130 -1.21 13.06 2.36
CA PRO A 130 -1.56 13.66 1.07
C PRO A 130 -1.09 12.84 -0.15
N ASP A 131 0.08 12.23 -0.05
CA ASP A 131 0.64 11.38 -1.11
C ASP A 131 -0.07 10.02 -1.15
N VAL A 132 -0.45 9.47 0.00
CA VAL A 132 -1.28 8.25 0.09
C VAL A 132 -2.61 8.48 -0.63
N LEU A 133 -3.31 9.58 -0.34
CA LEU A 133 -4.56 9.93 -1.01
C LEU A 133 -4.36 10.06 -2.52
N ARG A 134 -3.27 10.72 -2.94
CA ARG A 134 -2.95 10.85 -4.37
C ARG A 134 -2.69 9.50 -5.03
N ILE A 135 -1.99 8.58 -4.38
CA ILE A 135 -1.79 7.21 -4.88
C ILE A 135 -3.15 6.51 -5.00
N TRP A 136 -3.98 6.60 -3.95
CA TRP A 136 -5.27 5.94 -3.87
C TRP A 136 -6.27 6.46 -4.90
N ASP A 137 -6.27 7.76 -5.22
CA ASP A 137 -7.04 8.30 -6.34
C ASP A 137 -6.72 7.57 -7.64
N SER A 138 -5.43 7.32 -7.90
CA SER A 138 -5.00 6.59 -9.09
C SER A 138 -5.33 5.10 -9.02
N LEU A 139 -5.20 4.47 -7.85
CA LEU A 139 -5.58 3.06 -7.67
C LEU A 139 -7.08 2.87 -7.90
N PHE A 140 -7.94 3.66 -7.24
CA PHE A 140 -9.38 3.50 -7.32
C PHE A 140 -9.98 3.91 -8.67
N ALA A 141 -9.29 4.77 -9.43
CA ALA A 141 -9.64 5.07 -10.81
C ALA A 141 -9.32 3.92 -11.79
N ASP A 142 -8.42 3.00 -11.43
CA ASP A 142 -8.04 1.86 -12.28
C ASP A 142 -8.92 0.62 -11.98
N LYS A 143 -9.34 -0.07 -13.04
CA LYS A 143 -10.10 -1.33 -12.95
C LYS A 143 -9.21 -2.50 -12.52
N LEU A 144 -7.91 -2.43 -12.83
CA LEU A 144 -6.88 -3.40 -12.47
C LEU A 144 -6.00 -2.84 -11.34
N ARG A 145 -6.63 -2.19 -10.35
CA ARG A 145 -5.96 -1.44 -9.29
C ARG A 145 -4.87 -2.19 -8.53
N PHE A 146 -5.05 -3.47 -8.27
CA PHE A 146 -4.05 -4.26 -7.54
C PHE A 146 -2.87 -4.61 -8.43
N ASP A 147 -3.11 -4.92 -9.71
CA ASP A 147 -2.01 -5.02 -10.67
C ASP A 147 -1.30 -3.67 -10.80
N PHE A 148 -2.04 -2.56 -10.83
CA PHE A 148 -1.47 -1.21 -10.90
C PHE A 148 -0.64 -0.88 -9.65
N LEU A 149 -1.09 -1.26 -8.45
CA LEU A 149 -0.30 -1.18 -7.22
C LEU A 149 1.05 -1.89 -7.35
N ILE A 150 1.11 -3.05 -8.01
CA ILE A 150 2.39 -3.72 -8.28
C ILE A 150 3.30 -2.85 -9.17
N LYS A 151 2.77 -2.15 -10.19
CA LYS A 151 3.57 -1.20 -10.98
C LYS A 151 4.04 0.00 -10.15
N VAL A 152 3.24 0.48 -9.20
CA VAL A 152 3.65 1.54 -8.26
C VAL A 152 4.82 1.06 -7.39
N CYS A 153 4.73 -0.13 -6.79
CA CYS A 153 5.82 -0.74 -6.03
C CYS A 153 7.08 -0.99 -6.89
N CYS A 154 6.90 -1.45 -8.12
CA CYS A 154 7.99 -1.64 -9.08
C CYS A 154 8.68 -0.32 -9.42
N SER A 155 7.89 0.74 -9.62
CA SER A 155 8.39 2.09 -9.84
C SER A 155 9.24 2.59 -8.67
N MET A 156 8.82 2.35 -7.43
CA MET A 156 9.59 2.73 -6.25
C MET A 156 10.99 2.10 -6.28
N LEU A 157 11.10 0.81 -6.60
CA LEU A 157 12.39 0.11 -6.72
C LEU A 157 13.26 0.68 -7.86
N ILE A 158 12.67 0.93 -9.03
CA ILE A 158 13.40 1.48 -10.19
C ILE A 158 13.91 2.90 -9.90
N LEU A 159 13.16 3.72 -9.16
CA LEU A 159 13.60 5.06 -8.78
C LEU A 159 14.75 5.04 -7.76
N LEU A 160 14.85 3.99 -6.96
CA LEU A 160 15.95 3.74 -6.02
C LEU A 160 17.12 2.97 -6.63
N ARG A 161 17.06 2.65 -7.94
CA ARG A 161 18.03 1.81 -8.65
C ARG A 161 19.48 2.17 -8.32
N ASN A 162 19.84 3.44 -8.47
CA ASN A 162 21.24 3.87 -8.38
C ASN A 162 21.81 3.61 -6.97
N ASP A 163 20.99 3.83 -5.93
CA ASP A 163 21.37 3.55 -4.56
C ASP A 163 21.48 2.03 -4.33
N ILE A 164 20.49 1.26 -4.80
CA ILE A 164 20.47 -0.21 -4.64
C ILE A 164 21.69 -0.87 -5.27
N LEU A 165 22.14 -0.39 -6.43
CA LEU A 165 23.31 -0.94 -7.11
C LEU A 165 24.62 -0.76 -6.35
N VAL A 166 24.77 0.36 -5.63
CA VAL A 166 26.02 0.73 -4.97
C VAL A 166 26.09 0.25 -3.52
N ASN A 167 24.94 0.25 -2.83
CA ASN A 167 24.83 -0.10 -1.42
C ASN A 167 25.09 -1.58 -1.13
N ASP A 168 25.35 -1.88 0.13
CA ASP A 168 25.39 -3.22 0.71
C ASP A 168 24.01 -3.68 1.22
N PHE A 169 23.90 -4.94 1.63
CA PHE A 169 22.62 -5.53 2.08
C PHE A 169 21.95 -4.75 3.22
N PRO A 170 22.64 -4.41 4.34
CA PRO A 170 21.99 -3.68 5.43
C PRO A 170 21.48 -2.29 5.02
N SER A 171 22.26 -1.56 4.20
CA SER A 171 21.86 -0.23 3.72
C SER A 171 20.65 -0.33 2.80
N ASN A 172 20.62 -1.32 1.90
CA ASN A 172 19.46 -1.54 1.02
C ASN A 172 18.22 -2.01 1.77
N MET A 173 18.38 -2.91 2.75
CA MET A 173 17.24 -3.33 3.56
C MET A 173 16.64 -2.13 4.31
N LYS A 174 17.50 -1.29 4.91
CA LYS A 174 17.04 -0.06 5.58
C LYS A 174 16.37 0.91 4.62
N LEU A 175 16.94 1.11 3.42
CA LEU A 175 16.39 1.98 2.38
C LEU A 175 15.00 1.52 1.93
N LEU A 176 14.83 0.21 1.69
CA LEU A 176 13.56 -0.37 1.26
C LEU A 176 12.53 -0.39 2.40
N GLN A 177 12.94 -0.58 3.65
CA GLN A 177 12.03 -0.51 4.78
C GLN A 177 11.62 0.92 5.15
N ASN A 178 12.39 1.93 4.72
CA ASN A 178 12.15 3.35 4.99
C ASN A 178 12.24 4.13 3.69
N PHE A 179 11.22 3.99 2.83
CA PHE A 179 11.22 4.63 1.52
C PHE A 179 11.43 6.15 1.65
N PRO A 180 12.37 6.75 0.91
CA PRO A 180 12.72 8.16 1.07
C PRO A 180 11.74 9.07 0.31
N TYR A 181 10.47 9.12 0.74
CA TYR A 181 9.41 9.92 0.11
C TYR A 181 9.73 11.44 0.04
N THR A 182 10.64 11.93 0.88
CA THR A 182 11.09 13.33 0.86
C THR A 182 12.00 13.66 -0.31
N THR A 183 12.68 12.67 -0.88
CA THR A 183 13.56 12.85 -2.05
C THR A 183 12.94 12.28 -3.32
N VAL A 184 12.09 11.25 -3.21
CA VAL A 184 11.38 10.65 -4.33
C VAL A 184 9.91 11.08 -4.31
N GLU A 185 9.61 12.10 -5.10
CA GLU A 185 8.25 12.67 -5.22
C GLU A 185 7.23 11.64 -5.73
N VAL A 186 6.05 11.59 -5.09
CA VAL A 186 4.96 10.68 -5.45
C VAL A 186 4.55 10.76 -6.93
N GLN A 187 4.61 11.95 -7.53
CA GLN A 187 4.27 12.14 -8.95
C GLN A 187 5.24 11.41 -9.87
N LYS A 188 6.53 11.34 -9.51
CA LYS A 188 7.52 10.57 -10.27
C LYS A 188 7.25 9.08 -10.16
N VAL A 189 6.86 8.61 -8.98
CA VAL A 189 6.46 7.21 -8.75
C VAL A 189 5.25 6.86 -9.63
N LEU A 190 4.19 7.67 -9.58
CA LEU A 190 2.99 7.41 -10.36
C LEU A 190 3.22 7.54 -11.88
N ALA A 191 3.94 8.55 -12.34
CA ALA A 191 4.25 8.73 -13.76
C ALA A 191 5.00 7.51 -14.32
N LYS A 192 6.00 7.03 -13.57
CA LYS A 192 6.79 5.87 -13.95
C LYS A 192 5.97 4.58 -13.89
N ALA A 193 5.05 4.42 -12.93
CA ALA A 193 4.12 3.29 -12.89
C ALA A 193 3.15 3.30 -14.09
N VAL A 194 2.68 4.46 -14.54
CA VAL A 194 1.80 4.59 -15.72
C VAL A 194 2.52 4.20 -17.00
N GLU A 195 3.80 4.57 -17.16
CA GLU A 195 4.64 4.12 -18.29
C GLU A 195 4.68 2.60 -18.43
N MET A 196 4.60 1.88 -17.30
CA MET A 196 4.64 0.43 -17.24
C MET A 196 3.34 -0.25 -17.66
N VAL A 197 2.21 0.43 -17.52
CA VAL A 197 0.90 -0.09 -17.97
C VAL A 197 0.80 -0.10 -19.50
N HIS A 198 1.52 0.81 -20.16
CA HIS A 198 1.40 1.05 -21.60
C HIS A 198 2.46 0.29 -22.44
N ARG A 199 3.25 -0.60 -21.81
CA ARG A 199 4.34 -1.36 -22.42
C ARG A 199 4.38 -2.78 -21.89
#